data_AF-A0A077M5Q5-F1
#
_entry.id   AF-A0A077M5Q5-F1
#
_cell.length_a   1.000
_cell.length_b   1.000
_cell.length_c   1.000
_cell.angle_alpha   90.00
_cell.angle_beta   90.00
_cell.angle_gamma   90.00
#
_symmetry.space_group_name_H-M   'P 1'
#
loop_
_entity.id
_entity.type
_entity.pdbx_description
1 polymer ?
#
loop_
_entity_poly.entity_id
_entity_poly.type
_entity_poly.pdbx_seq_one_letter_code
_entity_poly.pdbx_strand_id
1 'polypeptide(L)'
;MTAFIDSVGSGSAAGVPDVITLDVSARAIGPSVAEALGDADAAARRIIGAASEAGLPARDRQTTGGRVVPVYDREGRPTADFQATTSLRLRVRQPDRAGTLITTLAEAAGDHFVLENLSSTIGDDLHLAEQAREDAFRDSRARASQWASLAHLTLGRAHTVIECGALDAPRQGGFLRAAAKEYAGTPVESGESVIPASVSIRWEVGTTLPPMDAFVEMTGTGTASAAPDVVALDLGVRCPGDTVATALGEADDKMAAIVAAARDAGVAGRDLQTTGASVYPQYDNQGVKVVGYIAGQSLRLRVRDRDQVGPLITAFSTAAGNSLTIDNIAVQLSEPGTLLSTARDNAFADAKAKAHQYAVLAGRELGKVVFLIDSPSGAPVVPMASMRMDQAMAVSGGMPVEAGENSVTASVVVRWAWA
;
A
#
# COMPACT_ATOMS: atom_id res chain seq x y z
N MET A 1 -31.96 24.47 -21.06
CA MET A 1 -30.86 23.50 -20.90
C MET A 1 -30.56 23.35 -19.42
N THR A 2 -30.37 22.12 -18.95
CA THR A 2 -30.00 21.82 -17.56
C THR A 2 -28.50 22.07 -17.37
N ALA A 3 -28.13 22.78 -16.31
CA ALA A 3 -26.74 22.98 -15.93
C ALA A 3 -26.26 21.80 -15.08
N PHE A 4 -24.94 21.54 -15.09
CA PHE A 4 -24.35 20.40 -14.39
C PHE A 4 -23.08 20.76 -13.63
N ILE A 5 -22.84 20.03 -12.54
CA ILE A 5 -21.55 19.93 -11.86
C ILE A 5 -21.05 18.49 -12.02
N ASP A 6 -19.87 18.33 -12.59
CA ASP A 6 -19.19 17.03 -12.67
C ASP A 6 -18.17 16.93 -11.53
N SER A 7 -18.25 15.84 -10.76
CA SER A 7 -17.37 15.62 -9.60
C SER A 7 -16.93 14.16 -9.52
N VAL A 8 -15.67 13.95 -9.12
CA VAL A 8 -15.14 12.62 -8.81
C VAL A 8 -15.00 12.52 -7.31
N GLY A 9 -15.64 11.50 -6.70
CA GLY A 9 -15.53 11.18 -5.29
C GLY A 9 -14.68 9.94 -5.06
N SER A 10 -13.95 9.93 -3.95
CA SER A 10 -13.11 8.84 -3.49
C SER A 10 -13.57 8.37 -2.13
N GLY A 11 -13.64 7.06 -1.93
CA GLY A 11 -14.00 6.45 -0.67
C GLY A 11 -13.11 5.27 -0.36
N SER A 12 -13.09 4.86 0.90
CA SER A 12 -12.25 3.77 1.35
C SER A 12 -12.85 3.12 2.58
N ALA A 13 -12.87 1.80 2.60
CA ALA A 13 -13.21 1.03 3.80
C ALA A 13 -11.99 0.24 4.26
N ALA A 14 -11.85 0.11 5.56
CA ALA A 14 -10.74 -0.62 6.18
C ALA A 14 -11.24 -1.93 6.78
N GLY A 15 -10.45 -2.99 6.67
CA GLY A 15 -10.72 -4.27 7.28
C GLY A 15 -9.43 -4.99 7.68
N VAL A 16 -9.50 -5.79 8.74
CA VAL A 16 -8.38 -6.62 9.15
C VAL A 16 -8.30 -7.82 8.20
N PRO A 17 -7.16 -8.06 7.54
CA PRO A 17 -6.98 -9.27 6.75
C PRO A 17 -7.19 -10.52 7.61
N ASP A 18 -8.09 -11.38 7.16
CA ASP A 18 -8.45 -12.65 7.80
C ASP A 18 -7.92 -13.85 7.02
N VAL A 19 -7.31 -13.63 5.86
CA VAL A 19 -6.72 -14.67 5.02
C VAL A 19 -5.28 -14.35 4.68
N ILE A 20 -4.35 -15.20 5.12
CA ILE A 20 -2.96 -15.19 4.66
C ILE A 20 -2.82 -16.13 3.47
N THR A 21 -2.27 -15.62 2.37
CA THR A 21 -1.87 -16.41 1.22
C THR A 21 -0.37 -16.64 1.27
N LEU A 22 0.01 -17.91 1.37
CA LEU A 22 1.40 -18.38 1.29
C LEU A 22 1.64 -18.93 -0.11
N ASP A 23 2.54 -18.30 -0.87
CA ASP A 23 3.08 -18.87 -2.10
C ASP A 23 4.40 -19.58 -1.74
N VAL A 24 4.38 -20.91 -1.80
CA VAL A 24 5.51 -21.77 -1.46
C VAL A 24 5.88 -22.61 -2.67
N SER A 25 7.14 -23.01 -2.75
CA SER A 25 7.56 -23.99 -3.74
C SER A 25 8.46 -25.07 -3.16
N ALA A 26 8.34 -26.25 -3.75
CA ALA A 26 9.27 -27.34 -3.55
C ALA A 26 10.29 -27.30 -4.68
N ARG A 27 11.57 -27.06 -4.35
CA ARG A 27 12.65 -26.99 -5.33
C ARG A 27 13.68 -28.09 -5.09
N ALA A 28 14.07 -28.77 -6.16
CA ALA A 28 15.15 -29.75 -6.14
C ALA A 28 16.06 -29.57 -7.37
N ILE A 29 17.33 -29.92 -7.20
CA ILE A 29 18.33 -29.97 -8.27
C ILE A 29 18.79 -31.41 -8.38
N GLY A 30 18.86 -31.94 -9.60
CA GLY A 30 19.37 -33.29 -9.86
C GLY A 30 20.08 -33.37 -11.21
N PRO A 31 20.90 -34.41 -11.43
CA PRO A 31 21.67 -34.60 -12.66
C PRO A 31 20.80 -34.98 -13.87
N SER A 32 19.49 -35.18 -13.67
CA SER A 32 18.52 -35.41 -14.73
C SER A 32 17.19 -34.73 -14.41
N VAL A 33 16.42 -34.42 -15.45
CA VAL A 33 15.05 -33.91 -15.32
C VAL A 33 14.18 -34.84 -14.47
N ALA A 34 14.32 -36.15 -14.64
CA ALA A 34 13.50 -37.14 -13.93
C ALA A 34 13.80 -37.17 -12.43
N GLU A 35 15.07 -37.08 -12.05
CA GLU A 35 15.50 -37.05 -10.64
C GLU A 35 15.11 -35.72 -9.99
N ALA A 36 15.41 -34.59 -10.64
CA ALA A 36 15.04 -33.27 -10.14
C ALA A 36 13.52 -33.15 -9.94
N LEU A 37 12.72 -33.59 -10.92
CA LEU A 37 11.26 -33.56 -10.82
C LEU A 37 10.74 -34.53 -9.75
N GLY A 38 11.30 -35.75 -9.67
CA GLY A 38 10.91 -36.74 -8.67
C GLY A 38 11.10 -36.23 -7.24
N ASP A 39 12.23 -35.59 -6.97
CA ASP A 39 12.55 -35.01 -5.65
C ASP A 39 11.67 -33.80 -5.33
N ALA A 40 11.47 -32.89 -6.30
CA ALA A 40 10.59 -31.74 -6.14
C ALA A 40 9.14 -32.18 -5.86
N ASP A 41 8.65 -33.20 -6.57
CA ASP A 41 7.29 -33.74 -6.37
C ASP A 41 7.15 -34.53 -5.07
N ALA A 42 8.21 -35.20 -4.61
CA ALA A 42 8.24 -35.84 -3.30
C ALA A 42 8.17 -34.78 -2.19
N ALA A 43 8.95 -33.70 -2.29
CA ALA A 43 8.90 -32.58 -1.36
C ALA A 43 7.53 -31.87 -1.38
N ALA A 44 6.98 -31.58 -2.56
CA ALA A 44 5.64 -30.98 -2.69
C ALA A 44 4.55 -31.84 -2.01
N ARG A 45 4.62 -33.17 -2.13
CA ARG A 45 3.70 -34.08 -1.43
C ARG A 45 3.84 -34.02 0.08
N ARG A 46 5.06 -33.88 0.62
CA ARG A 46 5.28 -33.65 2.06
C ARG A 46 4.68 -32.33 2.52
N ILE A 47 4.85 -31.24 1.76
CA ILE A 47 4.22 -29.93 2.05
C ILE A 47 2.69 -30.07 2.09
N ILE A 48 2.08 -30.69 1.07
CA ILE A 48 0.62 -30.88 1.02
C ILE A 48 0.11 -31.73 2.19
N GLY A 49 0.85 -32.79 2.53
CA GLY A 49 0.56 -33.69 3.65
C GLY A 49 0.59 -32.94 4.98
N ALA A 50 1.68 -32.24 5.27
CA ALA A 50 1.85 -31.43 6.46
C ALA A 50 0.78 -30.32 6.57
N ALA A 51 0.45 -29.65 5.47
CA ALA A 51 -0.66 -28.69 5.42
C ALA A 51 -2.01 -29.36 5.75
N SER A 52 -2.23 -30.59 5.28
CA SER A 52 -3.44 -31.38 5.59
C SER A 52 -3.55 -31.67 7.07
N GLU A 53 -2.45 -32.14 7.67
CA GLU A 53 -2.37 -32.54 9.08
C GLU A 53 -2.50 -31.33 10.01
N ALA A 54 -1.98 -30.16 9.61
CA ALA A 54 -2.20 -28.89 10.29
C ALA A 54 -3.66 -28.39 10.22
N GLY A 55 -4.52 -29.05 9.43
CA GLY A 55 -5.95 -28.77 9.32
C GLY A 55 -6.34 -27.87 8.15
N LEU A 56 -5.46 -27.63 7.17
CA LEU A 56 -5.77 -26.82 6.00
C LEU A 56 -6.65 -27.61 5.01
N PRO A 57 -7.87 -27.15 4.68
CA PRO A 57 -8.79 -27.92 3.85
C PRO A 57 -8.31 -27.99 2.39
N ALA A 58 -8.77 -29.00 1.64
CA ALA A 58 -8.38 -29.18 0.23
C ALA A 58 -8.67 -27.96 -0.65
N ARG A 59 -9.78 -27.24 -0.41
CA ARG A 59 -10.13 -26.02 -1.16
C ARG A 59 -9.14 -24.85 -0.99
N ASP A 60 -8.37 -24.86 0.09
CA ASP A 60 -7.42 -23.82 0.44
C ASP A 60 -5.97 -24.24 0.16
N ARG A 61 -5.77 -25.35 -0.58
CA ARG A 61 -4.47 -25.87 -1.04
C ARG A 61 -4.50 -26.03 -2.56
N GLN A 62 -3.72 -25.23 -3.28
CA GLN A 62 -3.72 -25.22 -4.74
C GLN A 62 -2.30 -25.38 -5.28
N THR A 63 -2.06 -26.32 -6.17
CA THR A 63 -0.84 -26.33 -7.00
C THR A 63 -0.99 -25.28 -8.10
N THR A 64 -0.07 -24.33 -8.19
CA THR A 64 -0.16 -23.20 -9.12
C THR A 64 0.66 -23.43 -10.39
N GLY A 65 1.68 -24.27 -10.34
CA GLY A 65 2.48 -24.61 -11.51
C GLY A 65 3.66 -25.52 -11.19
N GLY A 66 4.34 -25.93 -12.26
CA GLY A 66 5.59 -26.67 -12.21
C GLY A 66 6.52 -26.18 -13.30
N ARG A 67 7.81 -26.09 -12.99
CA ARG A 67 8.84 -25.62 -13.93
C ARG A 67 10.09 -26.46 -13.77
N VAL A 68 10.70 -26.84 -14.90
CA VAL A 68 12.03 -27.45 -14.93
C VAL A 68 12.92 -26.63 -15.85
N VAL A 69 14.11 -26.30 -15.39
CA VAL A 69 15.12 -25.57 -16.18
C VAL A 69 16.49 -26.22 -16.03
N PRO A 70 17.34 -26.18 -17.08
CA PRO A 70 18.75 -26.48 -16.92
C PRO A 70 19.40 -25.45 -15.98
N VAL A 71 20.33 -25.92 -15.15
CA VAL A 71 21.13 -25.05 -14.28
C VAL A 71 22.31 -24.50 -15.09
N TYR A 72 22.58 -23.21 -14.97
CA TYR A 72 23.69 -22.54 -15.66
C TYR A 72 24.74 -22.10 -14.65
N ASP A 73 26.02 -22.18 -15.03
CA ASP A 73 27.12 -21.60 -14.25
C ASP A 73 27.10 -20.05 -14.31
N ARG A 74 27.99 -19.40 -13.54
CA ARG A 74 28.11 -17.93 -13.54
C ARG A 74 28.47 -17.34 -14.90
N GLU A 75 29.10 -18.10 -15.79
CA GLU A 75 29.45 -17.67 -17.15
C GLU A 75 28.31 -17.91 -18.16
N GLY A 76 27.14 -18.38 -17.70
CA GLY A 76 25.96 -18.63 -18.52
C GLY A 76 26.04 -19.92 -19.33
N ARG A 77 26.96 -20.84 -19.01
CA ARG A 77 27.08 -22.14 -19.66
C ARG A 77 26.20 -23.16 -18.94
N PRO A 78 25.48 -24.03 -19.67
CA PRO A 78 24.66 -25.06 -19.06
C PRO A 78 25.55 -26.06 -18.31
N THR A 79 25.17 -26.36 -17.09
CA THR A 79 25.74 -27.45 -16.29
C THR A 79 25.07 -28.78 -16.68
N ALA A 80 25.50 -29.89 -16.07
CA ALA A 80 24.86 -31.18 -16.24
C ALA A 80 23.53 -31.31 -15.46
N ASP A 81 23.20 -30.34 -14.61
CA ASP A 81 22.10 -30.44 -13.66
C ASP A 81 20.85 -29.72 -14.15
N PHE A 82 19.71 -30.18 -13.64
CA PHE A 82 18.39 -29.61 -13.86
C PHE A 82 17.78 -29.20 -12.53
N GLN A 83 17.13 -28.04 -12.51
CA GLN A 83 16.36 -27.56 -11.38
C GLN A 83 14.87 -27.74 -11.69
N ALA A 84 14.17 -28.49 -10.84
CA ALA A 84 12.71 -28.59 -10.86
C ALA A 84 12.11 -27.77 -9.72
N THR A 85 10.94 -27.19 -9.96
CA THR A 85 10.21 -26.37 -8.99
C THR A 85 8.72 -26.63 -9.14
N THR A 86 8.07 -27.03 -8.04
CA THR A 86 6.62 -27.22 -7.96
C THR A 86 6.05 -26.19 -7.01
N SER A 87 5.24 -25.27 -7.52
CA SER A 87 4.69 -24.13 -6.77
C SER A 87 3.29 -24.43 -6.26
N LEU A 88 3.03 -24.03 -5.01
CA LEU A 88 1.76 -24.18 -4.33
C LEU A 88 1.33 -22.85 -3.70
N ARG A 89 0.02 -22.62 -3.70
CA ARG A 89 -0.64 -21.53 -3.01
C ARG A 89 -1.51 -22.10 -1.90
N LEU A 90 -1.26 -21.66 -0.68
CA LEU A 90 -1.98 -22.08 0.52
C LEU A 90 -2.71 -20.88 1.12
N ARG A 91 -4.01 -21.02 1.39
CA ARG A 91 -4.86 -19.95 1.96
C ARG A 91 -5.21 -20.24 3.41
N VAL A 92 -4.57 -19.55 4.33
CA VAL A 92 -4.74 -19.71 5.77
C VAL A 92 -5.77 -18.69 6.26
N ARG A 93 -7.00 -19.15 6.59
CA ARG A 93 -8.10 -18.31 7.09
C ARG A 93 -8.00 -17.95 8.58
N GLN A 94 -6.92 -18.34 9.23
CA GLN A 94 -6.60 -18.03 10.62
C GLN A 94 -5.19 -17.43 10.64
N PRO A 95 -5.05 -16.10 10.52
CA PRO A 95 -3.76 -15.45 10.34
C PRO A 95 -2.74 -15.84 11.41
N ASP A 96 -3.17 -15.93 12.67
CA ASP A 96 -2.35 -16.29 13.83
C ASP A 96 -1.68 -17.68 13.70
N ARG A 97 -2.21 -18.56 12.85
CA ARG A 97 -1.65 -19.91 12.63
C ARG A 97 -0.67 -19.99 11.47
N ALA A 98 -0.54 -18.93 10.66
CA ALA A 98 0.32 -18.96 9.48
C ALA A 98 1.79 -19.16 9.85
N GLY A 99 2.26 -18.53 10.93
CA GLY A 99 3.65 -18.70 11.40
C GLY A 99 3.99 -20.16 11.71
N THR A 100 3.21 -20.78 12.61
CA THR A 100 3.39 -22.20 12.96
C THR A 100 3.26 -23.13 11.75
N LEU A 101 2.37 -22.80 10.80
CA LEU A 101 2.24 -23.56 9.56
C LEU A 101 3.53 -23.47 8.73
N ILE A 102 4.10 -22.28 8.53
CA ILE A 102 5.34 -22.11 7.76
C ILE A 102 6.46 -22.97 8.33
N THR A 103 6.66 -22.95 9.66
CA THR A 103 7.66 -23.80 10.32
C THR A 103 7.40 -25.29 10.06
N THR A 104 6.15 -25.74 10.21
CA THR A 104 5.75 -27.13 9.97
C THR A 104 6.01 -27.56 8.53
N LEU A 105 5.73 -26.68 7.56
CA LEU A 105 5.97 -26.96 6.14
C LEU A 105 7.46 -27.02 5.82
N ALA A 106 8.25 -26.11 6.39
CA ALA A 106 9.71 -26.09 6.23
C ALA A 106 10.35 -27.36 6.82
N GLU A 107 9.91 -27.82 7.99
CA GLU A 107 10.38 -29.07 8.59
C GLU A 107 10.02 -30.29 7.72
N ALA A 108 8.80 -30.33 7.18
CA ALA A 108 8.33 -31.44 6.36
C ALA A 108 9.04 -31.55 4.99
N ALA A 109 9.37 -30.42 4.37
CA ALA A 109 10.05 -30.38 3.07
C ALA A 109 11.57 -30.32 3.18
N GLY A 110 12.12 -29.94 4.34
CA GLY A 110 13.54 -29.75 4.56
C GLY A 110 14.14 -28.70 3.61
N ASP A 111 15.32 -29.01 3.09
CA ASP A 111 16.10 -28.16 2.19
C ASP A 111 15.42 -27.82 0.84
N HIS A 112 14.35 -28.55 0.51
CA HIS A 112 13.57 -28.30 -0.71
C HIS A 112 12.52 -27.19 -0.54
N PHE A 113 12.29 -26.70 0.69
CA PHE A 113 11.28 -25.68 0.94
C PHE A 113 11.74 -24.29 0.51
N VAL A 114 10.88 -23.59 -0.22
CA VAL A 114 11.05 -22.18 -0.57
C VAL A 114 9.77 -21.45 -0.23
N LEU A 115 9.85 -20.41 0.59
CA LEU A 115 8.77 -19.44 0.76
C LEU A 115 9.01 -18.31 -0.25
N GLU A 116 8.20 -18.28 -1.31
CA GLU A 116 8.34 -17.29 -2.36
C GLU A 116 7.74 -15.95 -1.95
N ASN A 117 6.56 -16.00 -1.33
CA ASN A 117 5.83 -14.82 -0.90
C ASN A 117 4.84 -15.15 0.22
N LEU A 118 4.61 -14.16 1.08
CA LEU A 118 3.55 -14.15 2.08
C LEU A 118 2.78 -12.85 1.90
N SER A 119 1.46 -12.96 1.73
CA SER A 119 0.56 -11.80 1.62
C SER A 119 -0.67 -11.97 2.48
N SER A 120 -1.18 -10.87 3.02
CA SER A 120 -2.43 -10.83 3.78
C SER A 120 -3.54 -10.22 2.91
N THR A 121 -4.73 -10.80 2.98
CA THR A 121 -5.91 -10.41 2.20
C THR A 121 -7.16 -10.51 3.06
N ILE A 122 -8.22 -9.79 2.67
CA ILE A 122 -9.55 -9.92 3.25
C ILE A 122 -10.33 -10.89 2.38
N GLY A 123 -10.82 -11.99 2.95
CA GLY A 123 -11.45 -13.08 2.21
C GLY A 123 -12.83 -12.72 1.66
N ASP A 124 -13.65 -12.02 2.45
CA ASP A 124 -14.93 -11.45 2.04
C ASP A 124 -14.89 -9.93 2.21
N ASP A 125 -14.54 -9.26 1.12
CA ASP A 125 -14.38 -7.80 1.07
C ASP A 125 -15.63 -7.09 0.56
N LEU A 126 -16.72 -7.80 0.26
CA LEU A 126 -17.88 -7.25 -0.41
C LEU A 126 -18.50 -6.09 0.40
N HIS A 127 -18.67 -6.29 1.70
CA HIS A 127 -19.23 -5.26 2.58
C HIS A 127 -18.34 -4.02 2.66
N LEU A 128 -17.02 -4.22 2.66
CA LEU A 128 -16.05 -3.13 2.66
C LEU A 128 -16.03 -2.40 1.31
N ALA A 129 -16.15 -3.12 0.20
CA ALA A 129 -16.29 -2.54 -1.12
C ALA A 129 -17.61 -1.74 -1.25
N GLU A 130 -18.71 -2.23 -0.69
CA GLU A 130 -19.97 -1.49 -0.57
C GLU A 130 -19.80 -0.20 0.24
N GLN A 131 -19.22 -0.29 1.43
CA GLN A 131 -18.94 0.88 2.27
C GLN A 131 -18.03 1.89 1.57
N ALA A 132 -16.96 1.43 0.91
CA ALA A 132 -16.06 2.30 0.17
C ALA A 132 -16.79 3.05 -0.96
N ARG A 133 -17.73 2.39 -1.66
CA ARG A 133 -18.57 3.04 -2.69
C ARG A 133 -19.53 4.05 -2.09
N GLU A 134 -20.15 3.75 -0.95
CA GLU A 134 -21.01 4.70 -0.25
C GLU A 134 -20.24 5.95 0.20
N ASP A 135 -19.02 5.76 0.71
CA ASP A 135 -18.13 6.85 1.09
C ASP A 135 -17.69 7.67 -0.13
N ALA A 136 -17.37 7.01 -1.25
CA ALA A 136 -17.02 7.67 -2.51
C ALA A 136 -18.19 8.52 -3.05
N PHE A 137 -19.42 8.00 -2.97
CA PHE A 137 -20.62 8.74 -3.34
C PHE A 137 -20.84 9.95 -2.42
N ARG A 138 -20.68 9.76 -1.10
CA ARG A 138 -20.83 10.84 -0.12
C ARG A 138 -19.79 11.95 -0.33
N ASP A 139 -18.54 11.58 -0.60
CA ASP A 139 -17.46 12.50 -0.93
C ASP A 139 -17.73 13.25 -2.24
N SER A 140 -18.14 12.57 -3.32
CA SER A 140 -18.55 13.22 -4.58
C SER A 140 -19.66 14.26 -4.33
N ARG A 141 -20.68 13.91 -3.54
CA ARG A 141 -21.76 14.83 -3.19
C ARG A 141 -21.28 16.01 -2.35
N ALA A 142 -20.38 15.78 -1.39
CA ALA A 142 -19.81 16.84 -0.56
C ALA A 142 -19.01 17.84 -1.42
N ARG A 143 -18.18 17.34 -2.35
CA ARG A 143 -17.45 18.16 -3.33
C ARG A 143 -18.40 18.96 -4.20
N ALA A 144 -19.39 18.31 -4.80
CA ALA A 144 -20.38 18.99 -5.63
C ALA A 144 -21.20 20.03 -4.85
N SER A 145 -21.47 19.78 -3.56
CA SER A 145 -22.14 20.74 -2.67
C SER A 145 -21.24 21.95 -2.35
N GLN A 146 -19.95 21.74 -2.11
CA GLN A 146 -18.96 22.80 -1.94
C GLN A 146 -18.91 23.68 -3.20
N TRP A 147 -18.82 23.07 -4.38
CA TRP A 147 -18.84 23.78 -5.67
C TRP A 147 -20.13 24.54 -5.90
N ALA A 148 -21.28 23.93 -5.63
CA ALA A 148 -22.58 24.60 -5.75
C ALA A 148 -22.67 25.81 -4.81
N SER A 149 -22.20 25.68 -3.56
CA SER A 149 -22.17 26.78 -2.60
C SER A 149 -21.29 27.94 -3.09
N LEU A 150 -20.06 27.66 -3.54
CA LEU A 150 -19.14 28.67 -4.08
C LEU A 150 -19.68 29.36 -5.34
N ALA A 151 -20.45 28.63 -6.13
CA ALA A 151 -21.11 29.11 -7.34
C ALA A 151 -22.46 29.80 -7.08
N HIS A 152 -22.94 29.83 -5.83
CA HIS A 152 -24.30 30.28 -5.45
C HIS A 152 -25.42 29.53 -6.21
N LEU A 153 -25.23 28.21 -6.39
CA LEU A 153 -26.16 27.28 -7.05
C LEU A 153 -26.78 26.33 -6.02
N THR A 154 -27.97 25.81 -6.33
CA THR A 154 -28.57 24.71 -5.56
C THR A 154 -28.23 23.37 -6.23
N LEU A 155 -27.56 22.47 -5.50
CA LEU A 155 -27.28 21.12 -5.97
C LEU A 155 -28.57 20.30 -6.08
N GLY A 156 -28.80 19.70 -7.24
CA GLY A 156 -29.93 18.84 -7.55
C GLY A 156 -29.58 17.35 -7.42
N ARG A 157 -30.36 16.50 -8.10
CA ARG A 157 -30.16 15.04 -8.11
C ARG A 157 -28.95 14.63 -8.96
N ALA A 158 -28.42 13.44 -8.69
CA ALA A 158 -27.46 12.80 -9.58
C ALA A 158 -28.13 12.45 -10.93
N HIS A 159 -27.53 12.89 -12.03
CA HIS A 159 -27.98 12.62 -13.39
C HIS A 159 -27.31 11.36 -13.96
N THR A 160 -26.01 11.19 -13.71
CA THR A 160 -25.23 10.04 -14.16
C THR A 160 -24.23 9.68 -13.09
N VAL A 161 -24.09 8.37 -12.81
CA VAL A 161 -23.12 7.81 -11.88
C VAL A 161 -22.31 6.78 -12.66
N ILE A 162 -20.99 6.94 -12.66
CA ILE A 162 -20.04 6.02 -13.30
C ILE A 162 -19.08 5.55 -12.22
N GLU A 163 -19.04 4.25 -11.98
CA GLU A 163 -18.00 3.63 -11.15
C GLU A 163 -16.73 3.54 -11.99
N CYS A 164 -15.66 4.19 -11.53
CA CYS A 164 -14.37 4.08 -12.16
C CYS A 164 -13.62 2.92 -11.49
N GLY A 165 -13.49 1.79 -12.19
CA GLY A 165 -12.63 0.69 -11.75
C GLY A 165 -11.23 1.23 -11.45
N ALA A 166 -10.64 0.79 -10.33
CA ALA A 166 -9.45 1.34 -9.68
C ALA A 166 -8.35 1.85 -10.66
N LEU A 167 -8.49 3.09 -11.12
CA LEU A 167 -7.47 3.85 -11.82
C LEU A 167 -6.96 4.90 -10.82
N ASP A 168 -5.69 4.75 -10.47
CA ASP A 168 -4.85 5.76 -9.82
C ASP A 168 -5.27 6.30 -8.44
N ALA A 169 -5.73 5.43 -7.54
CA ALA A 169 -5.60 5.71 -6.11
C ALA A 169 -4.20 5.27 -5.64
N PRO A 170 -3.38 6.13 -5.01
CA PRO A 170 -2.14 5.66 -4.39
C PRO A 170 -2.49 4.55 -3.40
N ARG A 171 -1.90 3.38 -3.58
CA ARG A 171 -2.00 2.26 -2.64
C ARG A 171 -1.39 2.71 -1.31
N GLN A 172 -2.20 3.29 -0.45
CA GLN A 172 -1.87 3.59 0.93
C GLN A 172 -2.69 2.68 1.82
N GLY A 173 -2.05 1.62 2.33
CA GLY A 173 -2.63 0.78 3.38
C GLY A 173 -2.87 1.66 4.61
N GLY A 174 -4.13 2.04 4.84
CA GLY A 174 -4.55 2.80 6.01
C GLY A 174 -4.76 1.91 7.22
N PHE A 175 -4.42 2.43 8.39
CA PHE A 175 -4.55 1.75 9.68
C PHE A 175 -5.51 2.53 10.59
N LEU A 176 -6.49 1.84 11.16
CA LEU A 176 -7.44 2.27 12.18
C LEU A 176 -7.71 1.14 13.20
N ARG A 177 -8.47 1.47 14.25
CA ARG A 177 -8.49 0.81 15.56
C ARG A 177 -9.09 -0.61 15.56
N ALA A 178 -8.26 -1.62 15.82
CA ALA A 178 -8.70 -2.87 16.44
C ALA A 178 -7.61 -3.46 17.36
N ALA A 179 -8.05 -4.17 18.40
CA ALA A 179 -7.20 -4.69 19.47
C ALA A 179 -6.62 -6.07 19.15
N ALA A 180 -5.31 -6.25 19.31
CA ALA A 180 -4.62 -7.52 19.11
C ALA A 180 -4.23 -8.15 20.46
N LYS A 181 -4.29 -9.49 20.53
CA LYS A 181 -3.96 -10.33 21.68
C LYS A 181 -2.83 -11.29 21.26
N GLU A 182 -1.83 -11.46 22.14
CA GLU A 182 -0.60 -12.23 21.93
C GLU A 182 -0.78 -13.74 21.69
N TYR A 183 0.00 -14.29 20.75
CA TYR A 183 0.32 -15.73 20.62
C TYR A 183 1.74 -15.97 20.08
N ALA A 184 2.34 -17.09 20.48
CA ALA A 184 3.71 -17.50 20.16
C ALA A 184 3.78 -18.37 18.89
N GLY A 185 4.36 -17.82 17.83
CA GLY A 185 4.66 -18.35 16.51
C GLY A 185 5.30 -17.21 15.70
N THR A 186 5.79 -17.43 14.47
CA THR A 186 6.29 -16.33 13.61
C THR A 186 5.32 -15.13 13.69
N PRO A 187 5.74 -13.93 14.14
CA PRO A 187 4.83 -12.81 14.33
C PRO A 187 4.35 -12.31 12.97
N VAL A 188 3.19 -12.78 12.52
CA VAL A 188 2.53 -12.25 11.32
C VAL A 188 1.50 -11.23 11.75
N GLU A 189 1.91 -9.96 11.76
CA GLU A 189 1.02 -8.84 12.03
C GLU A 189 0.31 -8.47 10.74
N SER A 190 -0.96 -8.85 10.59
CA SER A 190 -1.67 -8.62 9.33
C SER A 190 -1.93 -7.13 9.03
N GLY A 191 -1.82 -6.26 10.05
CA GLY A 191 -2.21 -4.86 9.97
C GLY A 191 -3.69 -4.71 9.59
N GLU A 192 -4.09 -3.52 9.16
CA GLU A 192 -5.39 -3.29 8.50
C GLU A 192 -5.15 -3.05 7.01
N SER A 193 -6.07 -3.51 6.16
CA SER A 193 -6.05 -3.31 4.71
C SER A 193 -7.17 -2.36 4.29
N VAL A 194 -6.91 -1.55 3.27
CA VAL A 194 -7.86 -0.56 2.76
C VAL A 194 -8.32 -0.92 1.36
N ILE A 195 -9.64 -0.91 1.18
CA ILE A 195 -10.31 -1.13 -0.11
C ILE A 195 -10.78 0.24 -0.62
N PRO A 196 -10.17 0.76 -1.69
CA PRO A 196 -10.55 2.04 -2.27
C PRO A 196 -11.72 1.88 -3.26
N ALA A 197 -12.51 2.95 -3.40
CA ALA A 197 -13.51 3.10 -4.45
C ALA A 197 -13.48 4.53 -5.01
N SER A 198 -13.84 4.67 -6.29
CA SER A 198 -13.94 5.96 -6.97
C SER A 198 -15.20 6.01 -7.83
N VAL A 199 -15.93 7.12 -7.75
CA VAL A 199 -17.15 7.35 -8.53
C VAL A 199 -17.10 8.72 -9.18
N SER A 200 -17.45 8.77 -10.47
CA SER A 200 -17.67 10.02 -11.20
C SER A 200 -19.17 10.26 -11.29
N ILE A 201 -19.62 11.42 -10.81
CA ILE A 201 -21.04 11.78 -10.76
C ILE A 201 -21.26 13.14 -11.39
N ARG A 202 -22.22 13.18 -12.31
CA ARG A 202 -22.80 14.40 -12.88
C ARG A 202 -24.04 14.79 -12.10
N TRP A 203 -24.04 15.98 -11.50
CA TRP A 203 -25.14 16.50 -10.70
C TRP A 203 -25.91 17.56 -11.47
N GLU A 204 -27.24 17.50 -11.45
CA GLU A 204 -28.08 18.61 -11.92
C GLU A 204 -27.91 19.81 -10.99
N VAL A 205 -27.91 21.04 -11.51
CA VAL A 205 -27.99 22.25 -10.67
C VAL A 205 -29.15 23.15 -11.09
N GLY A 206 -29.80 23.75 -10.09
CA GLY A 206 -31.00 24.56 -10.28
C GLY A 206 -30.71 25.89 -10.96
N THR A 207 -30.73 25.92 -12.29
CA THR A 207 -30.77 27.16 -13.09
C THR A 207 -31.58 26.98 -14.37
N THR A 208 -32.51 27.88 -14.65
CA THR A 208 -32.97 28.17 -16.00
C THR A 208 -31.89 29.00 -16.70
N LEU A 209 -30.99 28.36 -17.44
CA LEU A 209 -29.96 29.06 -18.22
C LEU A 209 -30.58 29.69 -19.49
N PRO A 210 -30.21 30.94 -19.85
CA PRO A 210 -30.35 31.40 -21.23
C PRO A 210 -29.49 30.53 -22.18
N PRO A 211 -29.78 30.48 -23.50
CA PRO A 211 -29.01 29.69 -24.45
C PRO A 211 -27.49 29.99 -24.37
N MET A 212 -26.66 28.96 -24.58
CA MET A 212 -25.20 28.94 -24.39
C MET A 212 -24.39 29.82 -25.38
N ASP A 213 -24.87 31.02 -25.72
CA ASP A 213 -24.30 31.74 -26.86
C ASP A 213 -23.04 32.54 -26.50
N ALA A 214 -22.72 32.75 -25.21
CA ALA A 214 -21.42 33.29 -24.80
C ALA A 214 -21.09 33.02 -23.30
N PHE A 215 -19.91 32.44 -23.03
CA PHE A 215 -19.35 32.23 -21.69
C PHE A 215 -17.85 32.52 -21.66
N VAL A 216 -17.28 32.67 -20.46
CA VAL A 216 -15.83 32.59 -20.21
C VAL A 216 -15.52 31.31 -19.45
N GLU A 217 -14.56 30.56 -19.96
CA GLU A 217 -14.02 29.37 -19.30
C GLU A 217 -12.66 29.70 -18.69
N MET A 218 -12.44 29.26 -17.47
CA MET A 218 -11.16 29.44 -16.81
C MET A 218 -10.76 28.21 -16.00
N THR A 219 -9.47 27.88 -16.07
CA THR A 219 -8.84 26.88 -15.22
C THR A 219 -8.21 27.57 -14.01
N GLY A 220 -8.60 27.14 -12.82
CA GLY A 220 -8.02 27.57 -11.56
C GLY A 220 -7.22 26.45 -10.91
N THR A 221 -6.13 26.82 -10.25
CA THR A 221 -5.28 25.91 -9.48
C THR A 221 -5.14 26.44 -8.07
N GLY A 222 -5.23 25.56 -7.07
CA GLY A 222 -5.09 25.92 -5.68
C GLY A 222 -4.27 24.90 -4.92
N THR A 223 -3.47 25.36 -3.98
CA THR A 223 -2.60 24.51 -3.16
C THR A 223 -2.87 24.79 -1.69
N ALA A 224 -2.76 23.76 -0.86
CA ALA A 224 -2.75 23.86 0.59
C ALA A 224 -1.63 22.97 1.15
N SER A 225 -0.94 23.45 2.19
CA SER A 225 0.20 22.76 2.78
C SER A 225 -0.02 22.51 4.27
N ALA A 226 0.49 21.38 4.76
CA ALA A 226 0.61 21.13 6.19
C ALA A 226 1.92 20.43 6.51
N ALA A 227 2.35 20.59 7.75
CA ALA A 227 3.42 19.78 8.31
C ALA A 227 2.97 18.31 8.38
N PRO A 228 3.77 17.38 7.86
CA PRO A 228 3.52 15.95 8.02
C PRO A 228 3.51 15.55 9.50
N ASP A 229 2.59 14.67 9.86
CA ASP A 229 2.30 14.28 11.25
C ASP A 229 2.52 12.78 11.52
N VAL A 230 2.92 12.01 10.50
CA VAL A 230 3.23 10.58 10.64
C VAL A 230 4.48 10.21 9.86
N VAL A 231 5.30 9.33 10.42
CA VAL A 231 6.42 8.68 9.73
C VAL A 231 6.05 7.22 9.47
N ALA A 232 6.04 6.82 8.20
CA ALA A 232 5.98 5.44 7.78
C ALA A 232 7.42 4.89 7.66
N LEU A 233 7.71 3.82 8.39
CA LEU A 233 8.98 3.14 8.39
C LEU A 233 8.78 1.74 7.80
N ASP A 234 9.47 1.44 6.70
CA ASP A 234 9.55 0.08 6.16
C ASP A 234 10.92 -0.49 6.56
N LEU A 235 10.89 -1.59 7.31
CA LEU A 235 12.08 -2.27 7.81
C LEU A 235 11.98 -3.77 7.58
N GLY A 236 13.09 -4.46 7.77
CA GLY A 236 13.13 -5.90 7.68
C GLY A 236 14.27 -6.53 8.46
N VAL A 237 14.31 -7.85 8.44
CA VAL A 237 15.45 -8.63 8.90
C VAL A 237 15.90 -9.55 7.78
N ARG A 238 17.21 -9.76 7.65
CA ARG A 238 17.81 -10.78 6.79
C ARG A 238 18.77 -11.64 7.60
N CYS A 239 18.43 -12.91 7.77
CA CYS A 239 19.19 -13.83 8.61
C CYS A 239 19.69 -15.01 7.77
N PRO A 240 21.01 -15.26 7.74
CA PRO A 240 21.57 -16.46 7.12
C PRO A 240 21.38 -17.68 8.03
N GLY A 241 21.32 -18.88 7.45
CA GLY A 241 21.34 -20.14 8.20
C GLY A 241 21.75 -21.32 7.34
N ASP A 242 22.29 -22.37 7.98
CA ASP A 242 22.75 -23.57 7.27
C ASP A 242 21.57 -24.37 6.69
N THR A 243 20.41 -24.28 7.32
CA THR A 243 19.15 -24.89 6.88
C THR A 243 18.04 -23.84 6.77
N VAL A 244 16.99 -24.17 6.01
CA VAL A 244 15.77 -23.34 5.93
C VAL A 244 15.19 -23.07 7.31
N ALA A 245 15.09 -24.11 8.15
CA ALA A 245 14.50 -24.01 9.49
C ALA A 245 15.32 -23.07 10.40
N THR A 246 16.65 -23.19 10.37
CA THR A 246 17.52 -22.30 11.16
C THR A 246 17.46 -20.85 10.69
N ALA A 247 17.42 -20.60 9.37
CA ALA A 247 17.33 -19.25 8.84
C ALA A 247 15.99 -18.59 9.19
N LEU A 248 14.88 -19.33 9.03
CA LEU A 248 13.54 -18.85 9.40
C LEU A 248 13.42 -18.60 10.91
N GLY A 249 13.89 -19.53 11.75
CA GLY A 249 13.85 -19.37 13.20
C GLY A 249 14.60 -18.13 13.68
N GLU A 250 15.79 -17.85 13.13
CA GLU A 250 16.53 -16.63 13.47
C GLU A 250 15.82 -15.36 12.99
N ALA A 251 15.26 -15.37 11.78
CA ALA A 251 14.46 -14.24 11.30
C ALA A 251 13.24 -13.97 12.18
N ASP A 252 12.55 -15.03 12.60
CA ASP A 252 11.37 -14.95 13.47
C ASP A 252 11.72 -14.38 14.84
N ASP A 253 12.78 -14.85 15.48
CA ASP A 253 13.23 -14.36 16.79
C ASP A 253 13.61 -12.88 16.73
N LYS A 254 14.31 -12.47 15.67
CA LYS A 254 14.74 -11.08 15.47
C LYS A 254 13.55 -10.17 15.20
N MET A 255 12.60 -10.61 14.38
CA MET A 255 11.38 -9.85 14.10
C MET A 255 10.48 -9.75 15.33
N ALA A 256 10.35 -10.82 16.12
CA ALA A 256 9.62 -10.81 17.37
C ALA A 256 10.21 -9.79 18.37
N ALA A 257 11.54 -9.73 18.46
CA ALA A 257 12.23 -8.74 19.29
C ALA A 257 12.00 -7.29 18.80
N ILE A 258 11.97 -7.05 17.47
CA ILE A 258 11.62 -5.74 16.89
C ILE A 258 10.17 -5.36 17.24
N VAL A 259 9.22 -6.28 17.06
CA VAL A 259 7.79 -6.04 17.34
C VAL A 259 7.58 -5.75 18.84
N ALA A 260 8.25 -6.49 19.72
CA ALA A 260 8.23 -6.23 21.16
C ALA A 260 8.78 -4.84 21.49
N ALA A 261 9.95 -4.48 20.96
CA ALA A 261 10.53 -3.15 21.15
C ALA A 261 9.62 -2.02 20.65
N ALA A 262 8.92 -2.23 19.52
CA ALA A 262 7.96 -1.25 19.01
C ALA A 262 6.78 -1.06 19.97
N ARG A 263 6.23 -2.16 20.50
CA ARG A 263 5.11 -2.14 21.46
C ARG A 263 5.52 -1.49 22.79
N ASP A 264 6.73 -1.79 23.28
CA ASP A 264 7.28 -1.18 24.51
C ASP A 264 7.45 0.33 24.37
N ALA A 265 7.80 0.80 23.17
CA ALA A 265 7.85 2.21 22.81
C ALA A 265 6.46 2.84 22.53
N GLY A 266 5.37 2.09 22.73
CA GLY A 266 3.99 2.57 22.60
C GLY A 266 3.43 2.56 21.18
N VAL A 267 4.12 1.91 20.22
CA VAL A 267 3.53 1.70 18.88
C VAL A 267 2.39 0.71 19.00
N ALA A 268 1.19 1.15 18.61
CA ALA A 268 0.01 0.31 18.68
C ALA A 268 0.09 -0.83 17.64
N GLY A 269 -0.45 -2.01 17.96
CA GLY A 269 -0.45 -3.15 17.03
C GLY A 269 -1.09 -2.83 15.66
N ARG A 270 -2.10 -1.95 15.61
CA ARG A 270 -2.69 -1.48 14.35
C ARG A 270 -1.70 -0.74 13.45
N ASP A 271 -0.68 -0.09 14.04
CA ASP A 271 0.33 0.69 13.34
C ASP A 271 1.55 -0.20 13.00
N LEU A 272 1.43 -1.53 13.15
CA LEU A 272 2.42 -2.56 12.78
C LEU A 272 1.83 -3.51 11.73
N GLN A 273 2.56 -3.78 10.66
CA GLN A 273 2.10 -4.69 9.60
C GLN A 273 3.26 -5.44 8.96
N THR A 274 3.25 -6.76 9.03
CA THR A 274 4.13 -7.61 8.25
C THR A 274 3.75 -7.49 6.77
N THR A 275 4.68 -6.98 5.97
CA THR A 275 4.48 -6.71 4.54
C THR A 275 4.99 -7.83 3.65
N GLY A 276 5.83 -8.73 4.17
CA GLY A 276 6.30 -9.89 3.45
C GLY A 276 7.21 -10.79 4.28
N ALA A 277 7.35 -12.03 3.83
CA ALA A 277 8.31 -13.00 4.35
C ALA A 277 8.78 -13.89 3.19
N SER A 278 10.05 -14.28 3.21
CA SER A 278 10.67 -15.06 2.14
C SER A 278 11.85 -15.86 2.66
N VAL A 279 12.18 -16.98 2.01
CA VAL A 279 13.44 -17.70 2.24
C VAL A 279 14.00 -18.18 0.91
N TYR A 280 15.28 -17.89 0.68
CA TYR A 280 15.96 -18.25 -0.55
C TYR A 280 17.29 -18.95 -0.25
N PRO A 281 17.68 -19.99 -1.02
CA PRO A 281 18.98 -20.60 -0.89
C PRO A 281 20.07 -19.64 -1.35
N GLN A 282 21.19 -19.71 -0.65
CA GLN A 282 22.47 -19.18 -1.10
C GLN A 282 23.23 -20.26 -1.84
N TYR A 283 23.75 -19.92 -3.00
CA TYR A 283 24.61 -20.79 -3.78
C TYR A 283 26.07 -20.42 -3.58
N ASP A 284 26.95 -21.39 -3.75
CA ASP A 284 28.38 -21.20 -3.81
C ASP A 284 28.79 -20.22 -4.93
N ASN A 285 30.09 -19.91 -4.97
CA ASN A 285 30.64 -19.03 -6.00
C ASN A 285 30.49 -19.59 -7.43
N GLN A 286 30.13 -20.86 -7.60
CA GLN A 286 29.94 -21.49 -8.90
C GLN A 286 28.46 -21.47 -9.32
N GLY A 287 27.54 -21.16 -8.40
CA GLY A 287 26.09 -21.17 -8.64
C GLY A 287 25.49 -22.57 -8.67
N VAL A 288 26.26 -23.59 -8.29
CA VAL A 288 25.90 -25.01 -8.48
C VAL A 288 25.44 -25.62 -7.17
N LYS A 289 26.12 -25.32 -6.07
CA LYS A 289 25.84 -25.94 -4.77
C LYS A 289 25.17 -24.97 -3.83
N VAL A 290 24.09 -25.39 -3.17
CA VAL A 290 23.51 -24.66 -2.04
C VAL A 290 24.49 -24.72 -0.87
N VAL A 291 24.89 -23.55 -0.34
CA VAL A 291 25.82 -23.40 0.79
C VAL A 291 25.16 -22.87 2.04
N GLY A 292 23.87 -22.52 1.96
CA GLY A 292 23.07 -22.03 3.08
C GLY A 292 21.77 -21.41 2.57
N TYR A 293 21.08 -20.70 3.44
CA TYR A 293 19.80 -20.04 3.17
C TYR A 293 19.82 -18.64 3.78
N ILE A 294 19.11 -17.70 3.15
CA ILE A 294 18.74 -16.42 3.75
C ILE A 294 17.24 -16.39 3.91
N ALA A 295 16.77 -16.19 5.13
CA ALA A 295 15.40 -15.82 5.41
C ALA A 295 15.29 -14.29 5.53
N GLY A 296 14.22 -13.73 4.98
CA GLY A 296 13.89 -12.33 5.05
C GLY A 296 12.46 -12.10 5.52
N GLN A 297 12.25 -11.13 6.39
CA GLN A 297 10.92 -10.65 6.78
C GLN A 297 10.88 -9.14 6.75
N SER A 298 9.74 -8.57 6.35
CA SER A 298 9.53 -7.14 6.24
C SER A 298 8.34 -6.69 7.07
N LEU A 299 8.49 -5.56 7.75
CA LEU A 299 7.52 -4.95 8.65
C LEU A 299 7.39 -3.46 8.29
N ARG A 300 6.15 -2.98 8.18
CA ARG A 300 5.81 -1.56 8.08
C ARG A 300 5.28 -1.08 9.41
N LEU A 301 5.78 0.07 9.85
CA LEU A 301 5.36 0.72 11.08
C LEU A 301 4.95 2.16 10.80
N ARG A 302 3.92 2.65 11.51
CA ARG A 302 3.58 4.08 11.55
C ARG A 302 3.90 4.70 12.90
N VAL A 303 4.78 5.68 12.89
CA VAL A 303 5.19 6.43 14.07
C VAL A 303 4.54 7.81 14.02
N ARG A 304 3.63 8.07 14.96
CA ARG A 304 2.88 9.33 15.07
C ARG A 304 3.65 10.40 15.84
N ASP A 305 4.53 9.97 16.74
CA ASP A 305 5.45 10.85 17.44
C ASP A 305 6.81 10.80 16.74
N ARG A 306 7.14 11.87 16.02
CA ARG A 306 8.35 11.95 15.19
C ARG A 306 9.63 11.85 16.03
N ASP A 307 9.58 12.32 17.27
CA ASP A 307 10.73 12.28 18.19
C ASP A 307 11.06 10.84 18.62
N GLN A 308 10.12 9.91 18.44
CA GLN A 308 10.32 8.48 18.73
C GLN A 308 11.02 7.72 17.60
N VAL A 309 11.16 8.28 16.39
CA VAL A 309 11.73 7.55 15.26
C VAL A 309 13.19 7.17 15.51
N GLY A 310 14.02 8.10 16.00
CA GLY A 310 15.43 7.84 16.32
C GLY A 310 15.60 6.80 17.45
N PRO A 311 14.91 6.95 18.60
CA PRO A 311 14.88 5.94 19.66
C PRO A 311 14.41 4.57 19.18
N LEU A 312 13.35 4.50 18.36
CA LEU A 312 12.84 3.24 17.79
C LEU A 312 13.86 2.56 16.90
N ILE A 313 14.50 3.29 15.97
CA ILE A 313 15.56 2.73 15.11
C ILE A 313 16.71 2.19 15.97
N THR A 314 17.09 2.89 17.05
CA THR A 314 18.12 2.43 17.99
C THR A 314 17.71 1.15 18.72
N ALA A 315 16.46 1.08 19.17
CA ALA A 315 15.90 -0.11 19.82
C ALA A 315 15.86 -1.31 18.84
N PHE A 316 15.44 -1.09 17.59
CA PHE A 316 15.41 -2.12 16.55
C PHE A 316 16.82 -2.61 16.19
N SER A 317 17.80 -1.70 16.10
CA SER A 317 19.20 -2.07 15.88
C SER A 317 19.75 -2.89 17.04
N THR A 318 19.35 -2.59 18.27
CA THR A 318 19.74 -3.40 19.45
C THR A 318 19.09 -4.79 19.44
N ALA A 319 17.81 -4.87 19.06
CA ALA A 319 17.06 -6.13 19.00
C ALA A 319 17.54 -7.06 17.87
N ALA A 320 17.69 -6.51 16.66
CA ALA A 320 18.00 -7.29 15.46
C ALA A 320 19.51 -7.37 15.14
N GLY A 321 20.33 -6.50 15.72
CA GLY A 321 21.77 -6.45 15.43
C GLY A 321 22.05 -6.18 13.95
N ASN A 322 23.03 -6.91 13.40
CA ASN A 322 23.45 -6.75 12.00
C ASN A 322 22.44 -7.31 10.99
N SER A 323 21.38 -7.99 11.44
CA SER A 323 20.34 -8.53 10.56
C SER A 323 19.30 -7.49 10.15
N LEU A 324 19.26 -6.32 10.80
CA LEU A 324 18.30 -5.25 10.50
C LEU A 324 18.54 -4.64 9.12
N THR A 325 17.45 -4.48 8.36
CA THR A 325 17.40 -3.64 7.16
C THR A 325 16.40 -2.50 7.36
N ILE A 326 16.75 -1.31 6.88
CA ILE A 326 15.83 -0.17 6.79
C ILE A 326 15.64 0.08 5.30
N ASP A 327 14.45 -0.24 4.81
CA ASP A 327 14.15 -0.24 3.38
C ASP A 327 13.62 1.13 2.93
N ASN A 328 12.83 1.81 3.77
CA ASN A 328 12.29 3.14 3.47
C ASN A 328 11.87 3.91 4.74
N ILE A 329 12.02 5.24 4.71
CA ILE A 329 11.50 6.17 5.72
C ILE A 329 10.75 7.27 4.98
N ALA A 330 9.43 7.34 5.16
CA ALA A 330 8.59 8.30 4.46
C ALA A 330 7.77 9.12 5.45
N VAL A 331 7.77 10.45 5.30
CA VAL A 331 6.93 11.33 6.11
C VAL A 331 5.63 11.63 5.37
N GLN A 332 4.51 11.45 6.06
CA GLN A 332 3.17 11.44 5.47
C GLN A 332 2.21 12.30 6.30
N LEU A 333 1.09 12.68 5.67
CA LEU A 333 -0.04 13.31 6.33
C LEU A 333 -1.06 12.22 6.68
N SER A 334 -1.55 12.21 7.92
CA SER A 334 -2.57 11.28 8.38
C SER A 334 -3.94 11.58 7.79
N GLU A 335 -4.26 12.87 7.56
CA GLU A 335 -5.54 13.32 7.02
C GLU A 335 -5.39 14.37 5.89
N PRO A 336 -5.18 13.94 4.64
CA PRO A 336 -5.05 14.87 3.51
C PRO A 336 -6.39 15.51 3.09
N GLY A 337 -7.53 15.01 3.57
CA GLY A 337 -8.87 15.41 3.11
C GLY A 337 -9.24 16.87 3.43
N THR A 338 -8.85 17.37 4.60
CA THR A 338 -9.09 18.76 5.01
C THR A 338 -8.26 19.74 4.17
N LEU A 339 -7.00 19.40 3.90
CA LEU A 339 -6.11 20.16 3.00
C LEU A 339 -6.64 20.23 1.57
N LEU A 340 -7.19 19.12 1.07
CA LEU A 340 -7.78 19.08 -0.26
C LEU A 340 -9.00 20.01 -0.37
N SER A 341 -9.81 20.16 0.68
CA SER A 341 -10.92 21.11 0.72
C SER A 341 -10.43 22.55 0.60
N THR A 342 -9.40 22.93 1.35
CA THR A 342 -8.77 24.26 1.26
C THR A 342 -8.12 24.50 -0.11
N ALA A 343 -7.46 23.49 -0.68
CA ALA A 343 -6.88 23.59 -2.02
C ALA A 343 -7.96 23.85 -3.09
N ARG A 344 -9.17 23.27 -2.96
CA ARG A 344 -10.31 23.55 -3.85
C ARG A 344 -10.82 24.98 -3.72
N ASP A 345 -10.95 25.50 -2.50
CA ASP A 345 -11.36 26.89 -2.28
C ASP A 345 -10.38 27.86 -2.96
N ASN A 346 -9.08 27.60 -2.81
CA ASN A 346 -8.02 28.36 -3.47
C ASN A 346 -8.11 28.24 -5.00
N ALA A 347 -8.38 27.06 -5.54
CA ALA A 347 -8.52 26.82 -6.98
C ALA A 347 -9.72 27.59 -7.56
N PHE A 348 -10.85 27.63 -6.86
CA PHE A 348 -12.02 28.42 -7.28
C PHE A 348 -11.72 29.92 -7.29
N ALA A 349 -11.08 30.41 -6.22
CA ALA A 349 -10.73 31.82 -6.09
C ALA A 349 -9.80 32.26 -7.23
N ASP A 350 -8.80 31.44 -7.58
CA ASP A 350 -7.91 31.67 -8.72
C ASP A 350 -8.66 31.69 -10.06
N ALA A 351 -9.53 30.69 -10.33
CA ALA A 351 -10.34 30.66 -11.54
C ALA A 351 -11.24 31.90 -11.67
N LYS A 352 -11.88 32.31 -10.56
CA LYS A 352 -12.80 33.46 -10.50
C LYS A 352 -12.06 34.79 -10.69
N ALA A 353 -10.88 34.95 -10.08
CA ALA A 353 -10.06 36.14 -10.25
C ALA A 353 -9.64 36.34 -11.72
N LYS A 354 -9.17 35.27 -12.36
CA LYS A 354 -8.85 35.26 -13.79
C LYS A 354 -10.09 35.58 -14.64
N ALA A 355 -11.22 34.91 -14.42
CA ALA A 355 -12.45 35.16 -15.18
C ALA A 355 -12.93 36.61 -15.06
N HIS A 356 -12.85 37.21 -13.86
CA HIS A 356 -13.16 38.63 -13.65
C HIS A 356 -12.22 39.55 -14.42
N GLN A 357 -10.92 39.26 -14.43
CA GLN A 357 -9.95 40.02 -15.22
C GLN A 357 -10.30 40.01 -16.72
N TYR A 358 -10.62 38.84 -17.28
CA TYR A 358 -11.02 38.73 -18.69
C TYR A 358 -12.36 39.41 -18.98
N ALA A 359 -13.30 39.42 -18.03
CA ALA A 359 -14.55 40.16 -18.16
C ALA A 359 -14.30 41.67 -18.32
N VAL A 360 -13.49 42.26 -17.44
CA VAL A 360 -13.10 43.67 -17.51
C VAL A 360 -12.41 43.99 -18.84
N LEU A 361 -11.48 43.14 -19.28
CA LEU A 361 -10.78 43.33 -20.56
C LEU A 361 -11.70 43.21 -21.78
N ALA A 362 -12.75 42.39 -21.69
CA ALA A 362 -13.75 42.22 -22.73
C ALA A 362 -14.84 43.32 -22.71
N GLY A 363 -14.79 44.25 -21.75
CA GLY A 363 -15.84 45.26 -21.55
C GLY A 363 -17.18 44.65 -21.13
N ARG A 364 -17.15 43.51 -20.42
CA ARG A 364 -18.33 42.76 -19.97
C ARG A 364 -18.30 42.56 -18.46
N GLU A 365 -19.44 42.23 -17.89
CA GLU A 365 -19.55 41.79 -16.51
C GLU A 365 -19.53 40.26 -16.41
N LEU A 366 -18.98 39.74 -15.31
CA LEU A 366 -18.94 38.30 -15.03
C LEU A 366 -20.28 37.85 -14.44
N GLY A 367 -20.99 36.97 -15.13
CA GLY A 367 -22.28 36.44 -14.73
C GLY A 367 -22.19 35.20 -13.85
N LYS A 368 -23.26 34.39 -13.83
CA LYS A 368 -23.37 33.18 -13.00
C LYS A 368 -22.51 32.04 -13.54
N VAL A 369 -22.05 31.15 -12.65
CA VAL A 369 -21.45 29.88 -13.04
C VAL A 369 -22.50 29.02 -13.75
N VAL A 370 -22.15 28.46 -14.91
CA VAL A 370 -23.05 27.63 -15.73
C VAL A 370 -22.56 26.19 -15.88
N PHE A 371 -21.26 25.96 -15.65
CA PHE A 371 -20.64 24.64 -15.68
C PHE A 371 -19.39 24.63 -14.81
N LEU A 372 -19.14 23.52 -14.13
CA LEU A 372 -17.94 23.30 -13.34
C LEU A 372 -17.57 21.82 -13.41
N ILE A 373 -16.28 21.56 -13.61
CA ILE A 373 -15.69 20.22 -13.50
C ILE A 373 -14.52 20.23 -12.53
N ASP A 374 -14.63 19.40 -11.50
CA ASP A 374 -13.52 19.07 -10.59
C ASP A 374 -12.59 18.10 -11.33
N SER A 375 -11.42 18.59 -11.76
CA SER A 375 -10.46 17.73 -12.45
C SER A 375 -9.61 17.03 -11.39
N PRO A 376 -9.56 15.68 -11.35
CA PRO A 376 -8.64 15.00 -10.47
C PRO A 376 -7.22 15.41 -10.87
N SER A 377 -6.58 16.23 -10.05
CA SER A 377 -5.15 16.46 -10.13
C SER A 377 -4.47 15.15 -9.72
N GLY A 378 -4.16 14.31 -10.70
CA GLY A 378 -3.35 13.10 -10.54
C GLY A 378 -1.88 13.38 -10.19
N ALA A 379 -1.58 14.52 -9.57
CA ALA A 379 -0.22 14.84 -9.14
C ALA A 379 0.02 14.20 -7.76
N PRO A 380 1.05 13.36 -7.60
CA PRO A 380 1.49 12.87 -6.29
C PRO A 380 1.72 14.05 -5.35
N VAL A 381 1.43 13.88 -4.06
CA VAL A 381 1.92 14.78 -3.00
C VAL A 381 3.46 14.75 -3.11
N VAL A 382 4.03 15.83 -3.63
CA VAL A 382 5.48 15.99 -3.73
C VAL A 382 5.96 16.72 -2.47
N PRO A 383 6.86 16.12 -1.67
CA PRO A 383 7.51 16.84 -0.59
C PRO A 383 8.27 18.04 -1.18
N MET A 384 7.93 19.26 -0.76
CA MET A 384 8.70 20.43 -1.14
C MET A 384 9.93 20.49 -0.22
N ALA A 385 11.09 20.11 -0.74
CA ALA A 385 12.35 20.28 -0.02
C ALA A 385 12.59 21.77 0.20
N SER A 386 12.47 22.23 1.44
CA SER A 386 12.86 23.59 1.81
C SER A 386 14.36 23.76 1.56
N MET A 387 14.74 24.63 0.63
CA MET A 387 16.14 25.07 0.49
C MET A 387 16.55 25.82 1.76
N ARG A 388 17.04 25.10 2.77
CA ARG A 388 17.82 25.66 3.86
C ARG A 388 19.26 25.16 3.71
N MET A 389 20.04 25.97 3.02
CA MET A 389 21.49 25.98 3.14
C MET A 389 21.79 26.60 4.51
N ASP A 390 22.06 25.79 5.53
CA ASP A 390 23.10 26.02 6.55
C ASP A 390 23.11 24.95 7.65
N GLN A 391 24.28 24.30 7.77
CA GLN A 391 24.94 23.65 8.92
C GLN A 391 24.14 23.27 10.17
N ALA A 392 24.29 22.02 10.64
CA ALA A 392 25.43 21.67 11.51
C ALA A 392 25.47 20.18 11.89
N MET A 393 26.71 19.68 11.97
CA MET A 393 27.12 18.43 12.59
C MET A 393 26.72 18.36 14.07
N ALA A 394 26.03 17.29 14.47
CA ALA A 394 26.11 16.73 15.82
C ALA A 394 25.86 15.23 15.74
N VAL A 395 26.90 14.45 16.05
CA VAL A 395 26.83 13.01 16.22
C VAL A 395 26.21 12.74 17.60
N SER A 396 24.91 12.49 17.61
CA SER A 396 24.23 11.71 18.65
C SER A 396 23.19 10.85 17.95
N GLY A 397 23.30 9.53 18.08
CA GLY A 397 22.56 8.54 17.30
C GLY A 397 21.05 8.81 17.23
N GLY A 398 20.60 9.14 16.02
CA GLY A 398 19.22 9.31 15.61
C GLY A 398 19.25 9.96 14.23
N MET A 399 18.72 9.31 13.19
CA MET A 399 18.58 9.94 11.88
C MET A 399 17.59 11.11 12.03
N PRO A 400 18.00 12.38 11.85
CA PRO A 400 17.08 13.50 11.94
C PRO A 400 16.11 13.43 10.75
N VAL A 401 14.81 13.31 11.04
CA VAL A 401 13.76 13.34 10.01
C VAL A 401 13.16 14.74 9.96
N GLU A 402 13.69 15.58 9.08
CA GLU A 402 13.15 16.91 8.76
C GLU A 402 12.01 16.74 7.74
N ALA A 403 10.76 16.99 8.16
CA ALA A 403 9.59 16.62 7.36
C ALA A 403 9.25 17.57 6.20
N GLY A 404 9.81 18.78 6.16
CA GLY A 404 9.33 19.83 5.26
C GLY A 404 7.82 20.08 5.40
N GLU A 405 7.20 20.69 4.39
CA GLU A 405 5.75 20.75 4.25
C GLU A 405 5.30 19.84 3.10
N ASN A 406 4.21 19.10 3.31
CA ASN A 406 3.53 18.35 2.26
C ASN A 406 2.40 19.22 1.69
N SER A 407 2.38 19.38 0.37
CA SER A 407 1.37 20.18 -0.33
C SER A 407 0.39 19.32 -1.11
N VAL A 408 -0.89 19.66 -1.02
CA VAL A 408 -1.96 19.10 -1.85
C VAL A 408 -2.41 20.18 -2.83
N THR A 409 -2.52 19.81 -4.11
CA THR A 409 -2.97 20.70 -5.18
C THR A 409 -4.33 20.23 -5.69
N ALA A 410 -5.20 21.16 -6.05
CA ALA A 410 -6.47 20.94 -6.73
C ALA A 410 -6.55 21.79 -8.02
N SER A 411 -7.26 21.30 -9.03
CA SER A 411 -7.51 22.00 -10.29
C SER A 411 -8.99 21.96 -10.65
N VAL A 412 -9.54 23.09 -11.07
CA VAL A 412 -10.95 23.21 -11.45
C VAL A 412 -11.08 23.96 -12.77
N VAL A 413 -11.99 23.50 -13.63
CA VAL A 413 -12.41 24.25 -14.81
C VAL A 413 -13.82 24.76 -14.58
N VAL A 414 -14.00 26.07 -14.70
CA VAL A 414 -15.27 26.73 -14.42
C VAL A 414 -15.68 27.59 -15.61
N ARG A 415 -16.96 27.55 -15.98
CA ARG A 415 -17.56 28.44 -16.97
C ARG A 415 -18.52 29.40 -16.30
N TRP A 416 -18.37 30.69 -16.60
CA TRP A 416 -19.32 31.73 -16.24
C TRP A 416 -20.01 32.26 -17.49
N ALA A 417 -21.32 32.49 -17.39
CA ALA A 417 -22.03 33.29 -18.38
C ALA A 417 -21.49 34.73 -18.34
N TRP A 418 -21.60 35.45 -19.46
CA TRP A 418 -21.52 36.90 -19.42
C TRP A 418 -22.81 37.48 -18.84
N ALA A 419 -22.71 38.57 -18.08
CA ALA A 419 -23.86 39.34 -17.63
C ALA A 419 -24.21 40.45 -18.62
#